data_AF-A0A8S2YRP4-F1
#
_entry.id   AF-A0A8S2YRP4-F1
#
_cell.length_a   1.000
_cell.length_b   1.000
_cell.length_c   1.000
_cell.angle_alpha   90.00
_cell.angle_beta   90.00
_cell.angle_gamma   90.00
#
_symmetry.space_group_name_H-M   'P 1'
#
loop_
_entity.id
_entity.type
_entity.pdbx_description
1 polymer ?
#
loop_
_entity_poly.entity_id
_entity_poly.type
_entity_poly.pdbx_seq_one_letter_code
_entity_poly.pdbx_strand_id
1 'polypeptide(L)' 'MSSIEVDINQEKGEIKICNDGRGIPVRKWAQDESIYIPTLIFGKLLTSDNFND' A
#
# COMPACT_ATOMS: atom_id res chain seq x y z
N MET A 1 -10.65 -11.32 0.61
CA MET A 1 -10.66 -10.33 -0.47
C MET A 1 -11.75 -10.76 -1.41
N SER A 2 -12.74 -9.91 -1.59
CA SER A 2 -14.00 -10.22 -2.27
C SER A 2 -14.43 -9.10 -3.21
N SER A 3 -13.86 -7.89 -3.06
CA SER A 3 -14.19 -6.73 -3.87
C SER A 3 -12.95 -5.90 -4.23
N ILE A 4 -12.93 -5.42 -5.46
CA ILE A 4 -12.01 -4.39 -5.97
C ILE A 4 -12.88 -3.35 -6.67
N GLU A 5 -12.71 -2.09 -6.27
CA GLU A 5 -13.41 -0.95 -6.85
C GLU A 5 -12.39 -0.05 -7.56
N VAL A 6 -12.71 0.34 -8.80
CA VAL A 6 -11.85 1.19 -9.63
C VAL A 6 -12.68 2.38 -10.10
N ASP A 7 -12.20 3.59 -9.79
CA ASP A 7 -12.80 4.86 -10.19
C ASP A 7 -11.78 5.64 -11.02
N ILE A 8 -12.18 6.06 -12.22
CA ILE A 8 -11.36 6.83 -13.16
C ILE A 8 -12.11 8.13 -13.45
N ASN A 9 -11.57 9.23 -12.94
CA ASN A 9 -12.09 10.57 -13.19
C ASN A 9 -11.18 11.31 -14.15
N GLN A 10 -11.51 11.28 -15.44
CA GLN A 10 -10.72 11.92 -16.49
C GLN A 10 -10.73 13.45 -16.38
N GLU A 11 -11.84 14.06 -15.96
CA GLU A 11 -11.96 15.52 -15.82
C GLU A 11 -11.00 16.06 -14.76
N LYS A 12 -10.77 15.29 -13.69
CA LYS A 12 -9.82 15.62 -12.61
C LYS A 12 -8.41 15.06 -12.84
N GLY A 13 -8.25 14.12 -13.77
CA GLY A 13 -6.99 13.39 -13.95
C GLY A 13 -6.68 12.43 -12.79
N GLU A 14 -7.70 11.89 -12.13
CA GLU A 14 -7.56 11.05 -10.94
C GLU A 14 -7.90 9.58 -11.25
N ILE A 15 -7.11 8.65 -10.70
CA ILE A 15 -7.42 7.21 -10.69
C ILE A 15 -7.37 6.74 -9.25
N LYS A 16 -8.47 6.15 -8.78
CA LYS A 16 -8.61 5.61 -7.43
C LYS A 16 -8.88 4.12 -7.50
N ILE A 17 -8.10 3.35 -6.74
CA ILE A 17 -8.23 1.90 -6.64
C ILE A 17 -8.45 1.56 -5.17
N CYS A 18 -9.53 0.85 -4.87
CA CYS A 18 -9.88 0.39 -3.54
C CYS A 18 -10.02 -1.13 -3.55
N ASN A 19 -9.59 -1.78 -2.46
CA ASN A 19 -9.81 -3.20 -2.24
C ASN A 19 -10.27 -3.45 -0.81
N ASP A 20 -11.04 -4.51 -0.64
CA ASP A 20 -11.36 -5.05 0.67
C ASP A 20 -10.30 -6.07 1.15
N GLY A 21 -10.54 -6.70 2.28
CA GLY A 21 -9.68 -7.73 2.85
C GLY A 21 -8.66 -7.20 3.86
N ARG A 22 -7.54 -7.92 4.01
CA ARG A 22 -6.50 -7.55 4.98
C ARG A 22 -5.76 -6.33 4.46
N GLY A 23 -5.88 -5.22 5.18
CA GLY A 23 -5.12 -4.01 4.90
C GLY A 23 -3.64 -4.15 5.26
N ILE A 24 -2.88 -3.12 4.92
CA ILE A 24 -1.47 -3.00 5.31
C ILE A 24 -1.39 -2.75 6.83
N PRO A 25 -0.54 -3.46 7.57
CA PRO A 25 -0.42 -3.28 9.01
C PRO A 25 0.10 -1.87 9.35
N VAL A 26 -0.68 -1.11 10.09
CA VAL A 26 -0.30 0.23 10.58
C VAL A 26 0.56 0.09 11.83
N ARG A 27 1.82 -0.27 11.63
CA ARG A 27 2.83 -0.36 12.70
C ARG A 27 4.18 0.16 12.23
N LYS A 28 5.04 0.42 13.20
CA LYS A 28 6.45 0.74 12.99
C LYS A 28 7.19 -0.46 12.41
N TRP A 29 8.14 -0.20 11.51
CA TRP A 29 8.94 -1.25 10.90
C TRP A 29 9.93 -1.82 11.92
N ALA A 30 10.06 -3.14 11.97
CA ALA A 30 10.86 -3.82 13.00
C ALA A 30 12.37 -3.49 12.91
N GLN A 31 12.85 -3.08 11.73
CA GLN A 31 14.27 -2.72 11.53
C GLN A 31 14.54 -1.23 11.78
N ASP A 32 13.51 -0.38 11.75
CA ASP A 32 13.61 1.05 12.05
C ASP A 32 12.26 1.58 12.57
N GLU A 33 12.20 1.82 13.87
CA GLU A 33 10.99 2.27 14.57
C GLU A 33 10.57 3.72 14.26
N SER A 34 11.38 4.47 13.51
CA SER A 34 11.02 5.81 13.04
C SER A 34 10.10 5.79 11.82
N ILE A 35 9.97 4.63 11.14
CA ILE A 35 9.26 4.49 9.88
C ILE A 35 8.04 3.58 10.05
N TYR A 36 6.89 4.00 9.49
CA TYR A 36 5.69 3.16 9.40
C TYR A 36 5.69 2.32 8.13
N ILE A 37 5.16 1.10 8.20
CA ILE A 37 5.10 0.16 7.06
C ILE A 37 4.40 0.77 5.82
N PRO A 38 3.23 1.45 5.92
CA PRO A 38 2.62 2.10 4.75
C PRO A 38 3.55 3.10 4.06
N THR A 39 4.28 3.92 4.83
CA THR A 39 5.24 4.88 4.29
C THR A 39 6.42 4.19 3.62
N LEU A 40 6.87 3.06 4.18
CA LEU A 40 7.98 2.29 3.63
C LEU A 40 7.65 1.76 2.23
N ILE A 41 6.54 1.04 2.09
CA ILE A 41 6.22 0.33 0.84
C ILE A 41 5.72 1.23 -0.28
N PHE A 42 5.15 2.40 0.05
CA PHE A 42 4.71 3.39 -0.96
C PHE A 42 5.73 4.49 -1.21
N GLY A 43 6.71 4.68 -0.32
CA GLY A 43 7.63 5.81 -0.35
C GLY A 43 9.09 5.46 -0.61
N LYS A 44 9.50 4.19 -0.51
CA LYS A 44 10.87 3.76 -0.80
C LYS A 44 10.90 2.73 -1.94
N LEU A 45 11.93 2.80 -2.77
CA LEU A 45 12.20 1.78 -3.78
C LEU A 45 12.80 0.54 -3.12
N LEU A 46 12.71 -0.61 -3.81
CA LEU A 46 13.28 -1.90 -3.36
C LEU A 46 12.71 -2.38 -2.01
N THR A 47 11.41 -2.16 -1.78
CA THR A 47 10.70 -2.67 -0.61
C THR A 47 9.56 -3.59 -1.04
N SER A 48 9.54 -4.81 -0.51
CA SER A 48 8.54 -5.85 -0.80
C SER A 48 8.44 -6.81 0.38
N ASP A 49 7.30 -7.43 0.57
CA ASP A 49 7.11 -8.57 1.48
C ASP A 49 7.46 -9.91 0.80
N ASN A 50 7.62 -9.92 -0.53
CA ASN A 50 7.87 -11.11 -1.35
C ASN A 50 9.36 -11.27 -1.75
N PHE A 51 10.29 -11.03 -0.81
CA PHE A 51 11.74 -11.23 -1.03
C PHE A 51 12.24 -12.64 -0.69
N ASN A 52 11.45 -13.40 0.06
CA ASN A 52 11.78 -14.76 0.45
C ASN A 52 10.84 -15.71 -0.29
N ASP A 53 11.42 -16.59 -1.12
CA ASP A 53 10.70 -17.65 -1.84
C ASP A 53 10.39 -18.85 -0.92
#